data_AF-A0A8R1DIS1-F1
#
_entry.id   AF-A0A8R1DIS1-F1
#
_cell.length_a   1.000
_cell.length_b   1.000
_cell.length_c   1.000
_cell.angle_alpha   90.00
_cell.angle_beta   90.00
_cell.angle_gamma   90.00
#
_symmetry.space_group_name_H-M   'P 1'
#
loop_
_entity.id
_entity.type
_entity.pdbx_description
1 polymer ?
#
loop_
_entity_poly.entity_id
_entity_poly.type
_entity_poly.pdbx_seq_one_letter_code
_entity_poly.pdbx_strand_id
1 'polypeptide(L)'
;MEKFHQILQHPIDSKVDWDHFHAKMRILAHREVPMSTQDERYSPKIDEDDLLRSDDGEIDEDDAKAFEQEKEVRMNSEMSDSELGNTHLTECVIEVKEEVQPIKQKPRPIPLAIRKTIWEMLQRILDQKVSRKSKSPWASPIVIVKKKDGTVRMCIDYGKVNKVIKNNAHPLPHVESTLQSLSGKKVFSTLDMISSYWQLPLEESSKEVPAFAVGNELYEFNVLPFGLVSSPAVFQSSMEAMLGELLGDCAHVYVQYWP
;
A
#
# COMPACT_ATOMS: atom_id res chain seq x y z
N MET A 1 9.22 -15.29 -3.74
CA MET A 1 10.59 -14.82 -3.45
C MET A 1 11.58 -15.29 -4.51
N GLU A 2 11.67 -16.60 -4.82
CA GLU A 2 12.62 -17.12 -5.85
C GLU A 2 12.42 -16.54 -7.26
N LYS A 3 11.18 -16.35 -7.72
CA LYS A 3 10.91 -15.67 -9.01
C LYS A 3 11.21 -14.17 -9.00
N PHE A 4 11.21 -13.52 -7.82
CA PHE A 4 11.52 -12.09 -7.69
C PHE A 4 13.03 -11.85 -7.76
N HIS A 5 13.83 -12.75 -7.17
CA HIS A 5 15.29 -12.78 -7.31
C HIS A 5 15.75 -13.10 -8.73
N GLN A 6 14.95 -13.82 -9.53
CA GLN A 6 15.30 -14.10 -10.93
C GLN A 6 15.03 -12.92 -11.88
N ILE A 7 14.05 -12.06 -11.56
CA ILE A 7 13.69 -10.87 -12.37
C ILE A 7 14.68 -9.72 -12.11
N LEU A 8 15.15 -9.57 -10.87
CA LEU A 8 16.18 -8.62 -10.50
C LEU A 8 17.56 -9.28 -10.72
N GLN A 9 18.15 -9.11 -11.90
CA GLN A 9 19.50 -9.61 -12.14
C GLN A 9 20.52 -8.99 -11.15
N HIS A 10 21.67 -9.68 -11.02
CA HIS A 10 22.78 -9.51 -10.06
C HIS A 10 23.27 -8.09 -9.65
N PRO A 11 23.06 -6.97 -10.39
CA PRO A 11 23.48 -5.65 -9.93
C PRO A 11 22.58 -4.98 -8.87
N ILE A 12 21.33 -5.45 -8.72
CA ILE A 12 20.33 -4.84 -7.82
C ILE A 12 20.45 -5.42 -6.39
N ASP A 13 20.85 -6.69 -6.28
CA ASP A 13 20.95 -7.43 -5.00
C ASP A 13 21.91 -6.80 -3.98
N SER A 14 22.91 -6.01 -4.41
CA SER A 14 23.86 -5.37 -3.51
C SER A 14 23.42 -4.00 -2.98
N LYS A 15 22.30 -3.46 -3.49
CA LYS A 15 21.87 -2.07 -3.23
C LYS A 15 20.61 -1.95 -2.37
N VAL A 16 19.92 -3.06 -2.13
CA VAL A 16 18.73 -3.13 -1.27
C VAL A 16 19.03 -4.10 -0.14
N ASP A 17 18.71 -3.68 1.08
CA ASP A 17 18.84 -4.52 2.26
C ASP A 17 17.67 -5.52 2.32
N TRP A 18 17.78 -6.56 1.50
CA TRP A 18 16.80 -7.63 1.38
C TRP A 18 16.63 -8.45 2.66
N ASP A 19 17.64 -8.47 3.53
CA ASP A 19 17.60 -9.17 4.81
C ASP A 19 16.56 -8.56 5.76
N HIS A 20 16.20 -7.29 5.58
CA HIS A 20 15.23 -6.57 6.41
C HIS A 20 13.96 -6.14 5.66
N PHE A 21 13.84 -6.48 4.37
CA PHE A 21 12.66 -6.24 3.53
C PHE A 21 11.85 -7.53 3.31
N HIS A 22 10.92 -7.83 4.21
CA HIS A 22 10.02 -8.99 4.08
C HIS A 22 8.59 -8.60 3.69
N ALA A 23 8.43 -7.45 3.01
CA ALA A 23 7.14 -7.02 2.52
C ALA A 23 6.62 -7.97 1.44
N LYS A 24 5.34 -8.33 1.53
CA LYS A 24 4.63 -9.09 0.51
C LYS A 24 4.15 -8.20 -0.61
N MET A 25 4.57 -8.54 -1.83
CA MET A 25 4.21 -7.87 -3.07
C MET A 25 3.59 -8.85 -4.07
N ARG A 26 2.76 -8.31 -4.95
CA ARG A 26 2.18 -8.97 -6.12
C ARG A 26 2.75 -8.33 -7.36
N ILE A 27 3.16 -9.12 -8.34
CA ILE A 27 3.47 -8.61 -9.68
C ILE A 27 2.13 -8.34 -10.38
N LEU A 28 1.87 -7.10 -10.74
CA LEU A 28 0.67 -6.69 -11.50
C LEU A 28 0.87 -6.87 -13.00
N ALA A 29 2.02 -6.46 -13.52
CA ALA A 29 2.34 -6.57 -14.93
C ALA A 29 3.85 -6.76 -15.14
N HIS A 30 4.21 -7.47 -16.19
CA HIS A 30 5.58 -7.59 -16.68
C HIS A 30 5.53 -7.47 -18.21
N ARG A 31 6.27 -6.50 -18.77
CA ARG A 31 6.26 -6.21 -20.21
C ARG A 31 7.70 -6.10 -20.71
N GLU A 32 7.96 -6.76 -21.83
CA GLU A 32 9.19 -6.60 -22.60
C GLU A 32 8.87 -5.88 -23.92
N VAL A 33 9.61 -4.83 -24.24
CA VAL A 33 9.49 -4.10 -25.51
C VAL A 33 10.48 -4.69 -26.52
N PRO A 34 10.01 -5.30 -27.62
CA PRO A 34 10.87 -5.96 -28.61
C PRO A 34 11.88 -5.00 -29.25
N MET A 35 13.06 -5.52 -29.60
CA MET A 35 14.16 -4.74 -30.19
C MET A 35 13.89 -4.15 -31.59
N SER A 36 12.82 -4.55 -32.28
CA SER A 36 12.53 -4.15 -33.66
C SER A 36 11.97 -2.74 -33.81
N THR A 37 11.51 -2.09 -32.75
CA THR A 37 11.07 -0.70 -32.75
C THR A 37 12.24 0.25 -32.45
N GLN A 38 13.26 0.25 -33.32
CA GLN A 38 14.28 1.30 -33.37
C GLN A 38 13.78 2.44 -34.28
N ASP A 39 12.83 3.24 -33.80
CA ASP A 39 12.76 4.63 -34.24
C ASP A 39 13.26 5.46 -33.06
N GLU A 40 14.42 6.10 -33.21
CA GLU A 40 15.02 6.97 -32.19
C GLU A 40 14.12 8.17 -31.84
N ARG A 41 13.02 8.37 -32.57
CA ARG A 41 11.96 9.35 -32.29
C ARG A 41 10.75 8.78 -31.55
N TYR A 42 10.70 7.47 -31.31
CA TYR A 42 9.64 6.85 -30.53
C TYR A 42 9.91 7.03 -29.04
N SER A 43 9.51 8.18 -28.52
CA SER A 43 9.08 8.25 -27.13
C SER A 43 7.74 7.51 -27.06
N PRO A 44 7.63 6.33 -26.41
CA PRO A 44 6.31 5.82 -26.11
C PRO A 44 5.63 6.90 -25.27
N LYS A 45 4.60 7.53 -25.83
CA LYS A 45 3.66 8.31 -25.04
C LYS A 45 2.92 7.28 -24.21
N ILE A 46 3.52 6.90 -23.09
CA ILE A 46 2.84 6.08 -22.10
C ILE A 46 1.81 7.04 -21.50
N ASP A 47 0.58 7.00 -21.99
CA ASP A 47 -0.50 7.76 -21.38
C ASP A 47 -0.75 7.18 -19.98
N GLU A 48 -1.21 7.99 -19.02
CA GLU A 48 -1.53 7.51 -17.66
C GLU A 48 -2.53 6.32 -17.71
N ASP A 49 -3.37 6.33 -18.73
CA ASP A 49 -4.33 5.27 -19.05
C ASP A 49 -3.67 4.02 -19.69
N ASP A 50 -2.51 4.10 -20.35
CA ASP A 50 -1.85 2.95 -21.02
C ASP A 50 -1.14 1.99 -20.06
N LEU A 51 -0.79 2.46 -18.84
CA LEU A 51 -0.29 1.58 -17.77
C LEU A 51 -1.41 0.80 -17.08
N LEU A 52 -2.67 1.19 -17.31
CA LEU A 52 -3.86 0.62 -16.68
C LEU A 52 -4.87 0.01 -17.68
N ARG A 53 -4.74 0.31 -18.97
CA ARG A 53 -5.50 -0.33 -20.05
C ARG A 53 -4.80 -1.61 -20.50
N SER A 54 -5.57 -2.70 -20.51
CA SER A 54 -5.28 -3.82 -21.41
C SER A 54 -5.43 -3.29 -22.84
N ASP A 55 -4.34 -3.24 -23.61
CA ASP A 55 -4.34 -2.77 -25.00
C ASP A 55 -5.46 -3.46 -25.80
N ASP A 56 -6.33 -2.67 -26.43
CA ASP A 56 -7.42 -3.09 -27.32
C ASP A 56 -6.88 -3.52 -28.71
N GLY A 57 -5.63 -3.96 -28.79
CA GLY A 57 -5.10 -4.60 -29.99
C GLY A 57 -5.65 -6.01 -30.06
N GLU A 58 -6.20 -6.43 -31.21
CA GLU A 58 -6.67 -7.80 -31.45
C GLU A 58 -5.65 -8.81 -30.88
N ILE A 59 -6.02 -9.39 -29.75
CA ILE A 59 -5.27 -10.42 -29.08
C ILE A 59 -5.52 -11.70 -29.89
N ASP A 60 -4.45 -12.37 -30.32
CA ASP A 60 -4.55 -13.70 -30.92
C ASP A 60 -5.43 -14.58 -30.00
N GLU A 61 -6.39 -15.35 -30.54
CA GLU A 61 -7.37 -16.10 -29.73
C GLU A 61 -6.68 -17.06 -28.75
N ASP A 62 -5.45 -17.48 -29.05
CA ASP A 62 -4.62 -18.31 -28.19
C ASP A 62 -3.92 -17.50 -27.08
N ASP A 63 -3.49 -16.26 -27.34
CA ASP A 63 -2.95 -15.34 -26.33
C ASP A 63 -4.05 -14.79 -25.42
N ALA A 64 -5.27 -14.60 -25.94
CA ALA A 64 -6.43 -14.20 -25.14
C ALA A 64 -6.85 -15.32 -24.18
N LYS A 65 -6.76 -16.58 -24.61
CA LYS A 65 -6.99 -17.75 -23.75
C LYS A 65 -5.86 -17.95 -22.74
N ALA A 66 -4.61 -17.71 -23.12
CA ALA A 66 -3.48 -17.76 -22.20
C ALA A 66 -3.57 -16.64 -21.14
N PHE A 67 -3.98 -15.43 -21.54
CA PHE A 67 -4.19 -14.31 -20.63
C PHE A 67 -5.40 -14.52 -19.72
N GLU A 68 -6.53 -15.06 -20.22
CA GLU A 68 -7.68 -15.41 -19.38
C GLU A 68 -7.40 -16.62 -18.46
N GLN A 69 -6.62 -17.61 -18.90
CA GLN A 69 -6.13 -18.67 -18.01
C GLN A 69 -5.16 -18.11 -16.94
N GLU A 70 -4.24 -17.21 -17.29
CA GLU A 70 -3.37 -16.56 -16.32
C GLU A 70 -4.14 -15.64 -15.36
N LYS A 71 -5.22 -15.01 -15.83
CA LYS A 71 -6.13 -14.19 -15.03
C LYS A 71 -6.99 -15.04 -14.09
N GLU A 72 -7.53 -16.18 -14.54
CA GLU A 72 -8.17 -17.18 -13.68
C GLU A 72 -7.20 -17.78 -12.66
N VAL A 73 -5.95 -18.07 -13.05
CA VAL A 73 -4.91 -18.57 -12.14
C VAL A 73 -4.46 -17.48 -11.15
N ARG A 74 -4.40 -16.21 -11.55
CA ARG A 74 -4.12 -15.04 -10.68
C ARG A 74 -5.25 -14.73 -9.71
N MET A 75 -6.49 -14.93 -10.14
CA MET A 75 -7.67 -14.79 -9.29
C MET A 75 -7.77 -15.95 -8.29
N ASN A 76 -7.29 -17.15 -8.67
CA ASN A 76 -7.17 -18.31 -7.79
C ASN A 76 -5.91 -18.31 -6.90
N SER A 77 -4.89 -17.48 -7.17
CA SER A 77 -3.81 -17.21 -6.22
C SER A 77 -4.22 -16.08 -5.27
N GLU A 78 -5.31 -16.27 -4.54
CA GLU A 78 -5.56 -15.51 -3.32
C GLU A 78 -4.47 -15.90 -2.31
N MET A 79 -3.30 -15.24 -2.38
CA MET A 79 -2.52 -15.07 -1.16
C MET A 79 -3.42 -14.30 -0.21
N SER A 80 -3.99 -15.02 0.74
CA SER A 80 -4.90 -14.46 1.72
C SER A 80 -4.20 -13.33 2.47
N ASP A 81 -4.96 -12.30 2.84
CA ASP A 81 -4.54 -11.24 3.76
C ASP A 81 -4.03 -11.79 5.12
N SER A 82 -4.08 -13.11 5.34
CA SER A 82 -3.68 -13.81 6.57
C SER A 82 -2.20 -13.73 6.89
N GLU A 83 -1.35 -13.45 5.91
CA GLU A 83 0.10 -13.42 6.09
C GLU A 83 0.66 -12.11 5.54
N LEU A 84 0.59 -11.03 6.31
CA LEU A 84 1.24 -9.77 5.95
C LEU A 84 2.74 -9.85 6.18
N GLY A 85 3.50 -9.18 5.31
CA GLY A 85 4.93 -8.98 5.48
C GLY A 85 5.23 -7.87 6.49
N ASN A 86 6.48 -7.81 6.95
CA ASN A 86 7.00 -6.75 7.81
C ASN A 86 8.32 -6.25 7.21
N THR A 87 8.52 -4.94 7.16
CA THR A 87 9.85 -4.37 6.94
C THR A 87 10.37 -3.72 8.22
N HIS A 88 11.60 -4.06 8.60
CA HIS A 88 12.29 -3.46 9.75
C HIS A 88 13.20 -2.29 9.36
N LEU A 89 13.16 -1.86 8.09
CA LEU A 89 14.09 -0.87 7.54
C LEU A 89 13.80 0.55 8.04
N THR A 90 12.54 0.87 8.36
CA THR A 90 12.16 2.19 8.88
C THR A 90 10.88 2.09 9.70
N GLU A 91 10.90 2.67 10.90
CA GLU A 91 9.68 2.89 11.69
C GLU A 91 9.04 4.22 11.28
N CYS A 92 7.74 4.16 10.99
CA CYS A 92 6.94 5.30 10.58
C CYS A 92 6.62 6.19 11.77
N VAL A 93 6.88 7.48 11.64
CA VAL A 93 6.61 8.50 12.67
C VAL A 93 5.35 9.29 12.32
N ILE A 94 4.49 9.52 13.32
CA ILE A 94 3.29 10.34 13.21
C ILE A 94 3.42 11.55 14.13
N GLU A 95 3.70 12.71 13.55
CA GLU A 95 3.82 13.96 14.29
C GLU A 95 2.47 14.68 14.42
N VAL A 96 2.19 15.20 15.61
CA VAL A 96 1.08 16.12 15.87
C VAL A 96 1.61 17.54 16.05
N LYS A 97 0.76 18.54 15.80
CA LYS A 97 1.08 19.94 16.05
C LYS A 97 1.37 20.17 17.54
N GLU A 98 2.17 21.19 17.84
CA GLU A 98 2.50 21.57 19.21
C GLU A 98 1.24 21.94 20.01
N GLU A 99 1.30 21.71 21.32
CA GLU A 99 0.24 22.06 22.30
C GLU A 99 -1.13 21.37 22.09
N VAL A 100 -1.18 20.30 21.29
CA VAL A 100 -2.41 19.54 21.07
C VAL A 100 -2.70 18.59 22.23
N GLN A 101 -3.92 18.68 22.77
CA GLN A 101 -4.43 17.70 23.73
C GLN A 101 -5.02 16.47 23.02
N PRO A 102 -4.92 15.27 23.60
CA PRO A 102 -5.48 14.05 23.03
C PRO A 102 -6.98 14.16 22.72
N ILE A 103 -7.36 13.71 21.53
CA ILE A 103 -8.75 13.74 21.07
C ILE A 103 -9.43 12.41 21.41
N LYS A 104 -10.41 12.47 22.32
CA LYS A 104 -11.26 11.32 22.67
C LYS A 104 -12.67 11.47 22.08
N GLN A 105 -13.00 10.64 21.12
CA GLN A 105 -14.34 10.58 20.51
C GLN A 105 -15.14 9.41 21.08
N LYS A 106 -16.46 9.60 21.21
CA LYS A 106 -17.35 8.52 21.63
C LYS A 106 -17.44 7.45 20.54
N PRO A 107 -17.36 6.15 20.89
CA PRO A 107 -17.57 5.06 19.94
C PRO A 107 -18.95 5.14 19.28
N ARG A 108 -19.02 4.81 17.99
CA ARG A 108 -20.29 4.74 17.25
C ARG A 108 -20.99 3.41 17.53
N PRO A 109 -22.33 3.37 17.64
CA PRO A 109 -23.06 2.12 17.77
C PRO A 109 -22.84 1.20 16.57
N ILE A 110 -22.56 -0.08 16.84
CA ILE A 110 -22.41 -1.10 15.80
C ILE A 110 -23.79 -1.76 15.58
N PRO A 111 -24.35 -1.73 14.35
CA PRO A 111 -25.63 -2.36 14.08
C PRO A 111 -25.59 -3.87 14.36
N LEU A 112 -26.65 -4.40 14.97
CA LEU A 112 -26.71 -5.80 15.42
C LEU A 112 -26.46 -6.80 14.29
N ALA A 113 -27.01 -6.53 13.10
CA ALA A 113 -26.91 -7.41 11.93
C ALA A 113 -25.47 -7.69 11.46
N ILE A 114 -24.55 -6.75 11.69
CA ILE A 114 -23.15 -6.84 11.23
C ILE A 114 -22.16 -6.90 12.39
N ARG A 115 -22.65 -6.92 13.63
CA ARG A 115 -21.82 -6.88 14.83
C ARG A 115 -20.83 -8.05 14.86
N LYS A 116 -21.31 -9.27 14.57
CA LYS A 116 -20.47 -10.47 14.52
C LYS A 116 -19.32 -10.29 13.51
N THR A 117 -19.62 -9.85 12.30
CA THR A 117 -18.64 -9.60 11.24
C THR A 117 -17.58 -8.59 11.66
N ILE A 118 -17.96 -7.49 12.32
CA ILE A 118 -16.99 -6.48 12.80
C ILE A 118 -16.05 -7.06 13.86
N TRP A 119 -16.56 -7.88 14.78
CA TRP A 119 -15.71 -8.52 15.79
C TRP A 119 -14.77 -9.56 15.18
N GLU A 120 -15.23 -10.33 14.19
CA GLU A 120 -14.37 -11.27 13.45
C GLU A 120 -13.26 -10.55 12.67
N MET A 121 -13.57 -9.43 12.02
CA MET A 121 -12.57 -8.58 11.35
C MET A 121 -11.55 -8.05 12.36
N LEU A 122 -12.00 -7.55 13.51
CA LEU A 122 -11.11 -7.07 14.56
C LEU A 122 -10.20 -8.18 15.11
N GLN A 123 -10.73 -9.37 15.36
CA GLN A 123 -9.90 -10.50 15.81
C GLN A 123 -8.82 -10.83 14.79
N ARG A 124 -9.13 -10.87 13.49
CA ARG A 124 -8.12 -11.09 12.44
C ARG A 124 -7.00 -10.05 12.47
N ILE A 125 -7.35 -8.76 12.64
CA ILE A 125 -6.36 -7.67 12.75
C ILE A 125 -5.47 -7.85 13.99
N LEU A 126 -6.03 -8.35 15.10
CA LEU A 126 -5.27 -8.62 16.33
C LEU A 126 -4.35 -9.85 16.17
N ASP A 127 -4.87 -10.94 15.59
CA ASP A 127 -4.14 -12.18 15.36
C ASP A 127 -2.93 -11.96 14.43
N GLN A 128 -3.09 -11.09 13.44
CA GLN A 128 -2.03 -10.66 12.53
C GLN A 128 -1.05 -9.65 13.15
N LYS A 129 -1.26 -9.25 14.41
CA LYS A 129 -0.48 -8.23 15.12
C LYS A 129 -0.46 -6.86 14.43
N VAL A 130 -1.39 -6.59 13.51
CA VAL A 130 -1.59 -5.26 12.88
C VAL A 130 -2.02 -4.24 13.93
N SER A 131 -2.83 -4.67 14.90
CA SER A 131 -3.23 -3.84 16.05
C SER A 131 -3.06 -4.58 17.36
N ARG A 132 -3.13 -3.84 18.46
CA ARG A 132 -3.09 -4.37 19.84
C ARG A 132 -4.05 -3.60 20.74
N LYS A 133 -4.30 -4.12 21.94
CA LYS A 133 -5.03 -3.40 22.99
C LYS A 133 -4.26 -2.14 23.37
N SER A 134 -5.00 -1.05 23.56
CA SER A 134 -4.42 0.27 23.86
C SER A 134 -4.91 0.81 25.19
N LYS A 135 -4.08 1.66 25.80
CA LYS A 135 -4.42 2.54 26.93
C LYS A 135 -4.27 4.02 26.55
N SER A 136 -4.19 4.31 25.25
CA SER A 136 -3.94 5.64 24.70
C SER A 136 -4.96 6.65 25.22
N PRO A 137 -4.53 7.91 25.45
CA PRO A 137 -5.46 8.99 25.74
C PRO A 137 -6.28 9.43 24.51
N TRP A 138 -5.91 8.98 23.31
CA TRP A 138 -6.63 9.22 22.06
C TRP A 138 -7.67 8.12 21.79
N ALA A 139 -8.77 8.48 21.11
CA ALA A 139 -9.73 7.49 20.65
C ALA A 139 -10.51 8.02 19.45
N SER A 140 -10.27 7.43 18.27
CA SER A 140 -11.07 7.64 17.06
C SER A 140 -12.15 6.56 16.93
N PRO A 141 -13.39 6.88 16.52
CA PRO A 141 -14.43 5.86 16.39
C PRO A 141 -14.27 5.11 15.06
N ILE A 142 -14.67 3.84 15.03
CA ILE A 142 -14.83 3.15 13.74
C ILE A 142 -16.05 3.65 12.97
N VAL A 143 -15.94 3.59 11.64
CA VAL A 143 -17.02 3.79 10.67
C VAL A 143 -17.10 2.56 9.80
N ILE A 144 -18.34 2.13 9.53
CA ILE A 144 -18.60 0.94 8.74
C ILE A 144 -19.03 1.38 7.35
N VAL A 145 -18.29 0.95 6.33
CA VAL A 145 -18.56 1.25 4.93
C VAL A 145 -19.02 -0.03 4.23
N LYS A 146 -20.16 0.03 3.54
CA LYS A 146 -20.61 -1.07 2.69
C LYS A 146 -19.90 -0.98 1.34
N LYS A 147 -19.33 -2.10 0.88
CA LYS A 147 -18.81 -2.23 -0.47
C LYS A 147 -19.95 -2.54 -1.45
N LYS A 148 -19.66 -2.36 -2.75
CA LYS A 148 -20.60 -2.69 -3.85
C LYS A 148 -20.96 -4.18 -3.89
N ASP A 149 -20.02 -5.04 -3.50
CA ASP A 149 -20.19 -6.50 -3.42
C ASP A 149 -21.06 -6.97 -2.23
N GLY A 150 -21.58 -6.03 -1.42
CA GLY A 150 -22.39 -6.33 -0.24
C GLY A 150 -21.59 -6.61 1.03
N THR A 151 -20.26 -6.75 0.95
CA THR A 151 -19.39 -6.87 2.12
C THR A 151 -19.21 -5.54 2.85
N VAL A 152 -18.64 -5.57 4.06
CA VAL A 152 -18.36 -4.37 4.86
C VAL A 152 -16.87 -4.16 5.08
N ARG A 153 -16.45 -2.89 5.15
CA ARG A 153 -15.14 -2.46 5.61
C ARG A 153 -15.28 -1.77 6.96
N MET A 154 -14.37 -2.09 7.88
CA MET A 154 -14.17 -1.35 9.11
C MET A 154 -13.11 -0.28 8.84
N CYS A 155 -13.52 0.98 8.83
CA CYS A 155 -12.65 2.15 8.67
C CYS A 155 -12.57 2.91 9.99
N ILE A 156 -11.56 3.75 10.16
CA ILE A 156 -11.39 4.58 11.35
C ILE A 156 -11.62 6.03 10.95
N ASP A 157 -12.48 6.72 11.68
CA ASP A 157 -12.78 8.13 11.43
C ASP A 157 -11.73 9.02 12.10
N TYR A 158 -10.64 9.24 11.39
CA TYR A 158 -9.57 10.17 11.79
C TYR A 158 -9.90 11.63 11.47
N GLY A 159 -11.14 11.98 11.11
CA GLY A 159 -11.46 13.34 10.64
C GLY A 159 -11.12 14.46 11.63
N LYS A 160 -11.10 14.18 12.94
CA LYS A 160 -10.60 15.14 13.96
C LYS A 160 -9.09 15.05 14.15
N VAL A 161 -8.54 13.84 14.22
CA VAL A 161 -7.10 13.59 14.38
C VAL A 161 -6.30 14.19 13.21
N ASN A 162 -6.78 14.04 11.98
CA ASN A 162 -6.15 14.58 10.77
C ASN A 162 -6.00 16.11 10.80
N LYS A 163 -6.82 16.85 11.56
CA LYS A 163 -6.70 18.31 11.67
C LYS A 163 -5.53 18.75 12.56
N VAL A 164 -5.11 17.87 13.47
CA VAL A 164 -4.05 18.13 14.44
C VAL A 164 -2.74 17.43 14.11
N ILE A 165 -2.76 16.46 13.19
CA ILE A 165 -1.54 15.90 12.59
C ILE A 165 -0.78 17.01 11.87
N LYS A 166 0.55 17.02 12.04
CA LYS A 166 1.44 17.90 11.29
C LYS A 166 1.53 17.38 9.86
N ASN A 167 1.27 18.27 8.90
CA ASN A 167 1.22 17.86 7.51
C ASN A 167 2.61 17.40 7.05
N ASN A 168 2.70 16.20 6.49
CA ASN A 168 3.93 15.72 5.89
C ASN A 168 3.96 16.15 4.42
N ALA A 169 4.77 17.16 4.11
CA ALA A 169 4.90 17.74 2.78
C ALA A 169 5.88 16.97 1.88
N HIS A 170 6.12 15.68 2.18
CA HIS A 170 6.95 14.82 1.33
C HIS A 170 6.44 14.87 -0.11
N PRO A 171 7.28 15.27 -1.08
CA PRO A 171 6.84 15.43 -2.46
C PRO A 171 6.50 14.06 -3.02
N LEU A 172 5.38 13.98 -3.74
CA LEU A 172 5.10 12.81 -4.56
C LEU A 172 5.70 13.02 -5.95
N PRO A 173 6.30 11.97 -6.53
CA PRO A 173 6.88 12.06 -7.85
C PRO A 173 5.79 12.34 -8.87
N HIS A 174 6.05 13.32 -9.75
CA HIS A 174 5.15 13.64 -10.84
C HIS A 174 5.15 12.50 -11.86
N VAL A 175 3.97 12.00 -12.22
CA VAL A 175 3.82 10.83 -13.09
C VAL A 175 4.58 11.00 -14.40
N GLU A 176 4.46 12.16 -15.06
CA GLU A 176 5.16 12.43 -16.32
C GLU A 176 6.70 12.37 -16.17
N SER A 177 7.24 12.86 -15.04
CA SER A 177 8.69 12.81 -14.80
C SER A 177 9.16 11.36 -14.61
N THR A 178 8.34 10.55 -13.93
CA THR A 178 8.58 9.11 -13.75
C THR A 178 8.52 8.36 -15.07
N LEU A 179 7.60 8.71 -15.96
CA LEU A 179 7.51 8.09 -17.29
C LEU A 179 8.69 8.47 -18.18
N GLN A 180 9.16 9.72 -18.10
CA GLN A 180 10.33 10.16 -18.85
C GLN A 180 11.62 9.45 -18.42
N SER A 181 11.83 9.21 -17.12
CA SER A 181 13.01 8.46 -16.64
C SER A 181 13.00 7.00 -17.07
N LEU A 182 11.83 6.45 -17.38
CA LEU A 182 11.66 5.10 -17.91
C LEU A 182 11.93 4.98 -19.42
N SER A 183 12.15 6.09 -20.11
CA SER A 183 12.41 6.12 -21.56
C SER A 183 13.68 5.32 -21.92
N GLY A 184 13.61 4.54 -23.00
CA GLY A 184 14.71 3.70 -23.48
C GLY A 184 14.93 2.39 -22.70
N LYS A 185 14.21 2.16 -21.58
CA LYS A 185 14.19 0.86 -20.91
C LYS A 185 13.32 -0.12 -21.70
N LYS A 186 13.66 -1.41 -21.66
CA LYS A 186 13.01 -2.47 -22.46
C LYS A 186 12.15 -3.41 -21.64
N VAL A 187 12.37 -3.48 -20.33
CA VAL A 187 11.68 -4.41 -19.45
C VAL A 187 11.07 -3.60 -18.32
N PHE A 188 9.76 -3.78 -18.13
CA PHE A 188 8.99 -3.10 -17.10
C PHE A 188 8.30 -4.12 -16.23
N SER A 189 8.34 -3.91 -14.92
CA SER A 189 7.57 -4.70 -13.96
C SER A 189 6.82 -3.76 -13.03
N THR A 190 5.51 -3.96 -12.90
CA THR A 190 4.69 -3.23 -11.93
C THR A 190 4.42 -4.13 -10.74
N LEU A 191 4.70 -3.62 -9.55
CA LEU A 191 4.55 -4.32 -8.27
C LEU A 191 3.53 -3.62 -7.40
N ASP A 192 2.67 -4.39 -6.74
CA ASP A 192 1.68 -3.90 -5.79
C ASP A 192 1.90 -4.52 -4.41
N MET A 193 1.96 -3.69 -3.38
CA MET A 193 2.10 -4.14 -2.00
C MET A 193 0.74 -4.44 -1.39
N ILE A 194 0.54 -5.70 -0.98
CA ILE A 194 -0.72 -6.15 -0.40
C ILE A 194 -0.95 -5.42 0.94
N SER A 195 -2.06 -4.69 1.08
CA SER A 195 -2.32 -3.89 2.28
C SER A 195 -1.10 -3.05 2.70
N SER A 196 -0.51 -2.36 1.72
CA SER A 196 0.82 -1.74 1.78
C SER A 196 1.16 -1.01 3.09
N TYR A 197 0.24 -0.20 3.63
CA TYR A 197 0.45 0.53 4.88
C TYR A 197 0.60 -0.40 6.09
N TRP A 198 -0.14 -1.51 6.15
CA TRP A 198 -0.06 -2.47 7.27
C TRP A 198 1.24 -3.28 7.30
N GLN A 199 2.11 -3.11 6.31
CA GLN A 199 3.44 -3.73 6.29
C GLN A 199 4.54 -2.82 6.82
N LEU A 200 4.23 -1.53 7.04
CA LEU A 200 5.16 -0.54 7.59
C LEU A 200 4.95 -0.39 9.10
N PRO A 201 5.93 -0.71 9.95
CA PRO A 201 5.80 -0.55 11.40
C PRO A 201 5.71 0.91 11.81
N LEU A 202 4.90 1.23 12.82
CA LEU A 202 4.92 2.53 13.49
C LEU A 202 5.95 2.53 14.62
N GLU A 203 6.62 3.67 14.81
CA GLU A 203 7.41 3.91 16.01
C GLU A 203 6.50 3.84 17.24
N GLU A 204 6.99 3.27 18.35
CA GLU A 204 6.21 3.06 19.57
C GLU A 204 5.56 4.37 20.10
N SER A 205 6.27 5.49 19.98
CA SER A 205 5.81 6.84 20.37
C SER A 205 4.58 7.29 19.56
N SER A 206 4.47 6.82 18.31
CA SER A 206 3.48 7.26 17.33
C SER A 206 2.20 6.44 17.35
N LYS A 207 2.17 5.30 18.07
CA LYS A 207 1.03 4.36 18.09
C LYS A 207 -0.19 4.89 18.83
N GLU A 208 0.02 5.77 19.81
CA GLU A 208 -1.09 6.31 20.61
C GLU A 208 -2.03 7.21 19.79
N VAL A 209 -1.48 8.02 18.88
CA VAL A 209 -2.25 9.01 18.07
C VAL A 209 -3.33 8.35 17.21
N PRO A 210 -3.07 7.27 16.46
CA PRO A 210 -4.08 6.55 15.70
C PRO A 210 -4.91 5.55 16.52
N ALA A 211 -4.95 5.67 17.86
CA ALA A 211 -5.79 4.78 18.66
C ALA A 211 -7.28 4.90 18.27
N PHE A 212 -7.96 3.76 18.25
CA PHE A 212 -9.34 3.64 17.81
C PHE A 212 -10.18 2.78 18.75
N ALA A 213 -11.46 3.09 18.82
CA ALA A 213 -12.40 2.42 19.71
C ALA A 213 -13.43 1.58 18.95
N VAL A 214 -13.63 0.34 19.41
CA VAL A 214 -14.63 -0.60 18.90
C VAL A 214 -15.51 -1.06 20.06
N GLY A 215 -16.79 -0.69 20.04
CA GLY A 215 -17.68 -0.92 21.18
C GLY A 215 -17.17 -0.19 22.42
N ASN A 216 -16.85 -0.95 23.47
CA ASN A 216 -16.34 -0.42 24.75
C ASN A 216 -14.83 -0.65 24.92
N GLU A 217 -14.14 -1.08 23.88
CA GLU A 217 -12.73 -1.45 23.92
C GLU A 217 -11.89 -0.48 23.08
N LEU A 218 -10.63 -0.30 23.49
CA LEU A 218 -9.66 0.59 22.84
C LEU A 218 -8.48 -0.21 22.28
N TYR A 219 -8.05 0.18 21.09
CA TYR A 219 -6.99 -0.46 20.32
C TYR A 219 -6.09 0.59 19.67
N GLU A 220 -4.89 0.18 19.30
CA GLU A 220 -3.94 0.99 18.54
C GLU A 220 -3.20 0.13 17.52
N PHE A 221 -2.70 0.76 16.46
CA PHE A 221 -2.00 0.05 15.41
C PHE A 221 -0.51 -0.12 15.75
N ASN A 222 0.05 -1.27 15.41
CA ASN A 222 1.50 -1.49 15.41
C ASN A 222 2.16 -1.04 14.10
N VAL A 223 1.35 -0.84 13.07
CA VAL A 223 1.75 -0.55 11.69
C VAL A 223 0.99 0.67 11.17
N LEU A 224 1.42 1.26 10.06
CA LEU A 224 0.82 2.48 9.52
C LEU A 224 -0.66 2.23 9.14
N PRO A 225 -1.63 2.95 9.72
CA PRO A 225 -3.03 2.72 9.42
C PRO A 225 -3.50 3.47 8.18
N PHE A 226 -4.55 2.94 7.55
CA PHE A 226 -5.30 3.65 6.52
C PHE A 226 -6.10 4.83 7.12
N GLY A 227 -6.25 5.91 6.35
CA GLY A 227 -7.14 7.03 6.67
C GLY A 227 -6.51 8.19 7.44
N LEU A 228 -5.25 8.07 7.90
CA LEU A 228 -4.50 9.24 8.37
C LEU A 228 -4.08 10.10 7.18
N VAL A 229 -4.09 11.42 7.37
CA VAL A 229 -3.66 12.38 6.35
C VAL A 229 -2.17 12.24 6.01
N SER A 230 -1.34 11.79 6.97
CA SER A 230 0.10 11.62 6.78
C SER A 230 0.49 10.27 6.18
N SER A 231 -0.38 9.25 6.21
CA SER A 231 -0.01 7.89 5.77
C SER A 231 0.56 7.82 4.34
N PRO A 232 -0.02 8.49 3.32
CA PRO A 232 0.53 8.44 1.96
C PRO A 232 1.95 8.99 1.87
N ALA A 233 2.21 10.14 2.50
CA ALA A 233 3.51 10.80 2.48
C ALA A 233 4.56 10.01 3.26
N VAL A 234 4.18 9.47 4.43
CA VAL A 234 5.04 8.58 5.22
C VAL A 234 5.38 7.33 4.41
N PHE A 235 4.39 6.67 3.81
CA PHE A 235 4.62 5.49 2.97
C PHE A 235 5.55 5.79 1.80
N GLN A 236 5.32 6.89 1.07
CA GLN A 236 6.19 7.31 -0.04
C GLN A 236 7.64 7.45 0.46
N SER A 237 7.85 8.23 1.52
CA SER A 237 9.19 8.48 2.06
C SER A 237 9.89 7.20 2.53
N SER A 238 9.15 6.28 3.15
CA SER A 238 9.69 4.99 3.60
C SER A 238 10.07 4.11 2.42
N MET A 239 9.22 4.03 1.39
CA MET A 239 9.51 3.24 0.18
C MET A 239 10.71 3.79 -0.60
N GLU A 240 10.81 5.11 -0.73
CA GLU A 240 11.95 5.76 -1.36
C GLU A 240 13.25 5.51 -0.59
N ALA A 241 13.21 5.61 0.74
CA ALA A 241 14.36 5.29 1.59
C ALA A 241 14.78 3.81 1.45
N MET A 242 13.83 2.89 1.33
CA MET A 242 14.11 1.46 1.13
C MET A 242 14.69 1.15 -0.25
N LEU A 243 14.24 1.82 -1.31
CA LEU A 243 14.76 1.63 -2.66
C LEU A 243 16.14 2.29 -2.86
N GLY A 244 16.46 3.32 -2.08
CA GLY A 244 17.77 3.95 -2.04
C GLY A 244 18.27 4.31 -3.44
N GLU A 245 19.40 3.75 -3.83
CA GLU A 245 20.06 4.02 -5.12
C GLU A 245 19.31 3.50 -6.35
N LEU A 246 18.30 2.63 -6.19
CA LEU A 246 17.49 2.17 -7.31
C LEU A 246 16.47 3.23 -7.76
N LEU A 247 16.11 4.14 -6.85
CA LEU A 247 15.13 5.17 -7.10
C LEU A 247 15.62 6.11 -8.20
N GLY A 248 14.84 6.23 -9.27
CA GLY A 248 15.18 7.11 -10.39
C GLY A 248 16.05 6.49 -11.48
N ASP A 249 16.69 5.34 -11.24
CA ASP A 249 17.42 4.57 -12.27
C ASP A 249 16.56 3.45 -12.85
N CYS A 250 16.09 2.55 -12.00
CA CYS A 250 15.32 1.37 -12.43
C CYS A 250 14.08 1.09 -11.58
N ALA A 251 13.87 1.83 -10.50
CA ALA A 251 12.69 1.70 -9.63
C ALA A 251 12.06 3.07 -9.38
N HIS A 252 10.72 3.07 -9.30
CA HIS A 252 9.92 4.24 -8.97
C HIS A 252 8.78 3.84 -8.04
N VAL A 253 8.46 4.70 -7.08
CA VAL A 253 7.37 4.50 -6.13
C VAL A 253 6.22 5.40 -6.51
N TYR A 254 5.03 4.83 -6.62
CA TYR A 254 3.81 5.59 -6.84
C TYR A 254 2.74 5.15 -5.85
N VAL A 255 2.14 6.10 -5.15
CA VAL A 255 0.97 5.87 -4.29
C VAL A 255 -0.28 6.24 -5.06
N GLN A 256 -1.13 5.25 -5.32
CA GLN A 256 -2.43 5.51 -5.91
C GLN A 256 -3.33 6.19 -4.87
N TYR A 257 -3.62 7.49 -5.06
CA TYR A 257 -4.60 8.17 -4.24
C TYR A 257 -5.98 7.55 -4.45
N TRP A 258 -6.69 7.30 -3.36
CA TRP A 258 -8.13 7.19 -3.40
C TRP A 258 -8.70 8.62 -3.31
N PRO A 259 -9.29 9.17 -4.39
CA PRO A 259 -9.91 10.49 -4.35
C PRO A 259 -11.10 10.55 -3.38
#